data_AF-A0A955W8G6-F1
#
_entry.id   AF-A0A955W8G6-F1
#
_cell.length_a   1.000
_cell.length_b   1.000
_cell.length_c   1.000
_cell.angle_alpha   90.00
_cell.angle_beta   90.00
_cell.angle_gamma   90.00
#
_symmetry.space_group_name_H-M   'P 1'
#
loop_
_entity.id
_entity.type
_entity.pdbx_description
1 polymer ?
#
loop_
_entity_poly.entity_id
_entity_poly.type
_entity_poly.pdbx_seq_one_letter_code
_entity_poly.pdbx_strand_id
1 'polypeptide(L)'
;MEPFANYPETPRGASGPSTAQKALAVVAIMLGVMGVIGGCCGAVSNMASGAMLEAQGELLGAQGMPGAEQQRALVAATQELTAKYGPFLVLAQLLNVVASILLIVSGAFTLQGHEKAATLVFIGCGANALVDLGLASVNMLQQMETQQVTRGLLVPAGADPNLGRAMETGMQAGMFLGVCFVVGWLLVKLAYYLAAALVSRRATA
;
A
#
# COMPACT_ATOMS: atom_id res chain seq x y z
N MET A 1 59.90 15.46 26.78
CA MET A 1 58.49 15.86 26.58
C MET A 1 58.37 16.04 25.08
N GLU A 2 57.91 15.10 24.28
CA GLU A 2 56.68 14.27 24.37
C GLU A 2 56.98 12.78 24.09
N PRO A 3 56.06 11.86 24.39
CA PRO A 3 55.34 11.26 23.27
C PRO A 3 53.87 10.91 23.60
N PHE A 4 52.93 11.64 23.01
CA PHE A 4 51.52 11.21 22.86
C PHE A 4 51.26 10.72 21.43
N ALA A 5 52.19 9.94 20.88
CA ALA A 5 52.03 9.27 19.58
C ALA A 5 51.80 7.79 19.81
N ASN A 6 50.54 7.38 19.97
CA ASN A 6 49.98 6.06 19.62
C ASN A 6 48.63 5.88 20.32
N TYR A 7 47.63 6.64 19.89
CA TYR A 7 46.31 6.00 19.82
C TYR A 7 46.30 5.22 18.51
N PRO A 8 46.10 3.90 18.51
CA PRO A 8 45.78 3.21 17.29
C PRO A 8 44.48 3.85 16.78
N GLU A 9 44.57 4.53 15.63
CA GLU A 9 43.38 4.85 14.86
C GLU A 9 42.63 3.53 14.71
N THR A 10 41.45 3.44 15.33
CA THR A 10 40.50 2.40 14.98
C THR A 10 40.38 2.44 13.46
N PRO A 11 40.42 1.30 12.76
CA PRO A 11 40.15 1.31 11.35
C PRO A 11 38.68 1.71 11.20
N ARG A 12 38.43 3.02 11.12
CA ARG A 12 37.22 3.56 10.51
C ARG A 12 37.21 2.89 9.14
N GLY A 13 36.29 1.96 8.92
CA GLY A 13 36.11 1.31 7.64
C GLY A 13 36.06 2.38 6.56
N ALA A 14 37.19 2.59 5.88
CA ALA A 14 37.45 3.74 5.02
C ALA A 14 36.80 3.60 3.65
N SER A 15 35.72 2.84 3.56
CA SER A 15 34.84 2.82 2.41
C SER A 15 33.47 3.26 2.90
N GLY A 16 33.11 4.51 2.60
CA GLY A 16 31.72 4.95 2.69
C GLY A 16 30.79 4.00 1.89
N PRO A 17 29.47 4.16 2.01
CA PRO A 17 28.51 3.22 1.41
C PRO A 17 28.81 2.99 -0.07
N SER A 18 28.84 1.72 -0.48
CA SER A 18 29.08 1.31 -1.86
C SER A 18 28.04 1.91 -2.81
N THR A 19 28.36 2.00 -4.10
CA THR A 19 27.43 2.52 -5.12
C THR A 19 26.08 1.78 -5.09
N ALA A 20 26.10 0.45 -4.86
CA ALA A 20 24.89 -0.36 -4.72
C ALA A 20 24.08 0.02 -3.48
N GLN A 21 24.72 0.24 -2.33
CA GLN A 21 24.03 0.69 -1.11
C GLN A 21 23.43 2.08 -1.27
N LYS A 22 24.14 3.00 -1.93
CA LYS A 22 23.61 4.34 -2.23
C LYS A 22 22.39 4.26 -3.16
N ALA A 23 22.47 3.47 -4.22
CA ALA A 23 21.34 3.27 -5.14
C ALA A 23 20.12 2.67 -4.42
N LEU A 24 20.33 1.62 -3.61
CA LEU A 24 19.26 1.01 -2.83
C LEU A 24 18.68 1.98 -1.79
N ALA A 25 19.49 2.81 -1.15
CA ALA A 25 19.04 3.83 -0.20
C ALA A 25 18.16 4.89 -0.87
N VAL A 26 18.52 5.34 -2.08
CA VAL A 26 17.70 6.26 -2.87
C VAL A 26 16.36 5.63 -3.25
N VAL A 27 16.37 4.37 -3.71
CA VAL A 27 15.12 3.63 -4.00
C VAL A 27 14.28 3.47 -2.74
N ALA A 28 14.88 3.21 -1.58
CA ALA A 28 14.18 3.18 -0.29
C ALA A 28 13.45 4.50 -0.02
N ILE A 29 14.17 5.61 -0.13
CA ILE A 29 13.59 6.94 0.12
C ILE A 29 12.42 7.19 -0.85
N MET A 30 12.57 6.88 -2.14
CA MET A 30 11.51 7.02 -3.13
C MET A 30 10.27 6.17 -2.79
N LEU A 31 10.48 4.90 -2.46
CA LEU A 31 9.40 3.98 -2.07
C LEU A 31 8.70 4.45 -0.79
N GLY A 32 9.47 4.93 0.20
CA GLY A 32 8.93 5.48 1.43
C GLY A 32 8.12 6.77 1.19
N VAL A 33 8.60 7.69 0.34
CA VAL A 33 7.84 8.89 -0.02
C VAL A 33 6.52 8.52 -0.72
N MET A 34 6.56 7.59 -1.69
CA MET A 34 5.36 7.09 -2.34
C MET A 34 4.41 6.41 -1.35
N GLY A 35 4.94 5.64 -0.40
CA GLY A 35 4.14 4.97 0.63
C GLY A 35 3.48 5.94 1.62
N VAL A 36 4.17 7.03 2.00
CA VAL A 36 3.56 8.11 2.80
C VAL A 36 2.44 8.80 2.04
N ILE A 37 2.68 9.20 0.78
CA ILE A 37 1.67 9.85 -0.04
C ILE A 37 0.46 8.92 -0.23
N GLY A 38 0.70 7.68 -0.65
CA GLY A 38 -0.35 6.68 -0.85
C GLY A 38 -1.11 6.33 0.43
N GLY A 39 -0.41 6.22 1.56
CA GLY A 39 -1.01 5.95 2.86
C GLY A 39 -1.92 7.09 3.34
N CYS A 40 -1.45 8.34 3.23
CA CYS A 40 -2.27 9.52 3.56
C CYS A 40 -3.50 9.63 2.65
N CYS A 41 -3.31 9.50 1.32
CA CYS A 41 -4.42 9.51 0.37
C CYS A 41 -5.40 8.37 0.65
N GLY A 42 -4.91 7.15 0.90
CA GLY A 42 -5.74 5.99 1.19
C GLY A 42 -6.55 6.14 2.49
N ALA A 43 -5.95 6.67 3.55
CA ALA A 43 -6.66 6.94 4.80
C ALA A 43 -7.78 7.98 4.60
N VAL A 44 -7.48 9.09 3.92
CA VAL A 44 -8.47 10.12 3.59
C VAL A 44 -9.58 9.56 2.70
N SER A 45 -9.24 8.80 1.66
CA SER A 45 -10.23 8.18 0.78
C SER A 45 -11.14 7.22 1.54
N ASN A 46 -10.61 6.40 2.45
CA ASN A 46 -11.44 5.47 3.24
C ASN A 46 -12.37 6.20 4.21
N MET A 47 -11.90 7.31 4.81
CA MET A 47 -12.73 8.14 5.68
C MET A 47 -13.79 8.92 4.89
N ALA A 48 -13.46 9.41 3.70
CA ALA A 48 -14.37 10.16 2.85
C ALA A 48 -15.37 9.27 2.09
N SER A 49 -15.05 7.98 1.89
CA SER A 49 -15.90 7.03 1.15
C SER A 49 -17.30 6.92 1.76
N GLY A 50 -17.40 6.94 3.10
CA GLY A 50 -18.70 6.92 3.80
C GLY A 50 -19.57 8.12 3.45
N ALA A 51 -19.03 9.34 3.58
CA ALA A 51 -19.75 10.58 3.26
C ALA A 51 -20.11 10.68 1.76
N MET A 52 -19.23 10.19 0.88
CA MET A 52 -19.50 10.16 -0.57
C MET A 52 -20.60 9.17 -0.93
N LEU A 53 -20.65 8.02 -0.26
CA LEU A 53 -21.71 7.02 -0.43
C LEU A 53 -23.06 7.52 0.11
N GLU A 54 -23.07 8.21 1.25
CA GLU A 54 -24.28 8.86 1.78
C GLU A 54 -24.81 9.94 0.82
N ALA A 55 -23.92 10.81 0.32
CA ALA A 55 -24.29 11.84 -0.66
C ALA A 55 -24.82 11.23 -1.98
N GLN A 56 -24.25 10.12 -2.45
CA GLN A 56 -24.79 9.38 -3.59
C GLN A 56 -26.19 8.82 -3.28
N GLY A 57 -26.37 8.20 -2.11
CA GLY A 57 -27.66 7.67 -1.68
C GLY A 57 -28.77 8.73 -1.64
N GLU A 58 -28.44 9.93 -1.16
CA GLU A 58 -29.39 11.05 -1.04
C GLU A 58 -29.73 11.70 -2.39
N LEU A 59 -28.73 11.90 -3.26
CA LEU A 59 -28.91 12.40 -4.63
C LEU A 59 -29.77 11.44 -5.48
N LEU A 60 -29.55 10.13 -5.33
CA LEU A 60 -30.35 9.08 -5.98
C LEU A 60 -31.74 8.91 -5.33
N GLY A 61 -31.85 9.31 -4.06
CA GLY A 61 -33.09 9.59 -3.34
C GLY A 61 -34.06 10.46 -4.15
N ALA A 62 -33.53 11.56 -4.67
CA ALA A 62 -34.29 12.64 -5.26
C ALA A 62 -34.64 12.46 -6.76
N GLN A 63 -33.90 11.63 -7.50
CA GLN A 63 -33.97 11.63 -8.98
C GLN A 63 -34.97 10.65 -9.62
N GLY A 64 -35.71 9.83 -8.86
CA GLY A 64 -36.80 9.00 -9.41
C GLY A 64 -36.43 8.10 -10.61
N MET A 65 -35.15 7.74 -10.77
CA MET A 65 -34.66 6.99 -11.92
C MET A 65 -35.05 5.50 -11.86
N PRO A 66 -35.33 4.85 -13.01
CA PRO A 66 -35.47 3.40 -13.07
C PRO A 66 -34.17 2.72 -12.62
N GLY A 67 -34.26 1.81 -11.65
CA GLY A 67 -33.09 1.19 -10.99
C GLY A 67 -32.62 1.86 -9.70
N ALA A 68 -33.27 2.95 -9.26
CA ALA A 68 -32.90 3.65 -8.03
C ALA A 68 -32.97 2.77 -6.77
N GLU A 69 -33.93 1.84 -6.66
CA GLU A 69 -33.99 0.90 -5.53
C GLU A 69 -32.80 -0.07 -5.52
N GLN A 70 -32.44 -0.58 -6.70
CA GLN A 70 -31.35 -1.54 -6.89
C GLN A 70 -29.99 -0.88 -6.62
N GLN A 71 -29.85 0.38 -7.02
CA GLN A 71 -28.68 1.19 -6.76
C GLN A 71 -28.61 1.66 -5.29
N ARG A 72 -29.74 1.95 -4.64
CA ARG A 72 -29.78 2.19 -3.18
C ARG A 72 -29.40 0.95 -2.40
N ALA A 73 -29.86 -0.23 -2.80
CA ALA A 73 -29.46 -1.50 -2.19
C ALA A 73 -27.96 -1.75 -2.36
N LEU A 74 -27.39 -1.42 -3.53
CA LEU A 74 -25.95 -1.49 -3.77
C LEU A 74 -25.17 -0.52 -2.88
N VAL A 75 -25.64 0.73 -2.74
CA VAL A 75 -25.03 1.74 -1.87
C VAL A 75 -25.08 1.29 -0.40
N ALA A 76 -26.23 0.80 0.08
CA ALA A 76 -26.38 0.31 1.45
C ALA A 76 -25.48 -0.89 1.74
N ALA A 77 -25.42 -1.87 0.82
CA ALA A 77 -24.53 -3.02 0.98
C ALA A 77 -23.05 -2.63 0.89
N THR A 78 -22.70 -1.63 0.07
CA THR A 78 -21.35 -1.08 0.02
C THR A 78 -21.00 -0.33 1.32
N GLN A 79 -21.94 0.41 1.90
CA GLN A 79 -21.75 1.07 3.21
C GLN A 79 -21.52 0.05 4.33
N GLU A 80 -22.24 -1.07 4.34
CA GLU A 80 -22.03 -2.14 5.30
C GLU A 80 -20.61 -2.73 5.19
N LEU A 81 -20.14 -2.96 3.96
CA LEU A 81 -18.77 -3.39 3.68
C LEU A 81 -17.73 -2.35 4.12
N THR A 82 -17.97 -1.06 3.84
CA THR A 82 -17.11 0.04 4.28
C THR A 82 -17.08 0.14 5.81
N ALA A 83 -18.20 -0.07 6.50
CA ALA A 83 -18.24 -0.07 7.96
C ALA A 83 -17.46 -1.25 8.56
N LYS A 84 -17.54 -2.42 7.92
CA LYS A 84 -16.82 -3.64 8.33
C LYS A 84 -15.32 -3.55 8.11
N TYR A 85 -14.87 -3.12 6.94
CA TYR A 85 -13.45 -3.12 6.55
C TYR A 85 -12.74 -1.78 6.73
N GLY A 86 -13.48 -0.67 6.76
CA GLY A 86 -12.96 0.69 6.83
C GLY A 86 -11.98 0.92 7.99
N PRO A 87 -12.30 0.56 9.24
CA PRO A 87 -11.38 0.73 10.36
C PRO A 87 -10.07 -0.04 10.18
N PHE A 88 -10.13 -1.27 9.64
CA PHE A 88 -8.95 -2.07 9.36
C PHE A 88 -8.09 -1.46 8.26
N LEU A 89 -8.71 -0.93 7.21
CA LEU A 89 -8.00 -0.25 6.14
C LEU A 89 -7.37 1.06 6.61
N VAL A 90 -8.06 1.86 7.41
CA VAL A 90 -7.49 3.09 8.00
C VAL A 90 -6.28 2.74 8.87
N LEU A 91 -6.40 1.73 9.73
CA LEU A 91 -5.29 1.27 10.57
C LEU A 91 -4.12 0.76 9.72
N ALA A 92 -4.37 -0.05 8.69
CA ALA A 92 -3.35 -0.54 7.79
C ALA A 92 -2.65 0.59 7.02
N GLN A 93 -3.39 1.64 6.61
CA GLN A 93 -2.80 2.81 5.95
C GLN A 93 -1.96 3.66 6.91
N LEU A 94 -2.37 3.80 8.17
CA LEU A 94 -1.54 4.46 9.20
C LEU A 94 -0.25 3.69 9.46
N LEU A 95 -0.34 2.36 9.58
CA LEU A 95 0.84 1.50 9.70
C LEU A 95 1.74 1.60 8.45
N ASN A 96 1.16 1.76 7.27
CA ASN A 96 1.91 1.95 6.02
C ASN A 96 2.67 3.29 6.03
N VAL A 97 2.06 4.37 6.51
CA VAL A 97 2.75 5.66 6.70
C VAL A 97 3.93 5.50 7.66
N VAL A 98 3.74 4.85 8.81
CA VAL A 98 4.80 4.63 9.79
C VAL A 98 5.93 3.78 9.21
N ALA A 99 5.61 2.66 8.55
CA ALA A 99 6.59 1.80 7.92
C ALA A 99 7.34 2.53 6.80
N SER A 100 6.65 3.35 6.02
CA SER A 100 7.23 4.16 4.94
C SER A 100 8.19 5.23 5.46
N ILE A 101 7.85 5.92 6.57
CA ILE A 101 8.76 6.85 7.25
C ILE A 101 10.02 6.11 7.72
N LEU A 102 9.86 4.91 8.29
CA LEU A 102 11.00 4.10 8.72
C LEU A 102 11.92 3.77 7.54
N LEU A 103 11.34 3.51 6.36
CA LEU A 103 12.09 3.23 5.13
C LEU A 103 12.86 4.47 4.65
N ILE A 104 12.27 5.67 4.71
CA ILE A 104 12.95 6.95 4.44
C ILE A 104 14.14 7.16 5.39
N VAL A 105 13.91 7.01 6.69
CA VAL A 105 14.95 7.18 7.72
C VAL A 105 16.07 6.17 7.52
N SER A 106 15.75 4.92 7.24
CA SER A 106 16.74 3.87 6.97
C SER A 106 17.60 4.17 5.73
N GLY A 107 17.00 4.70 4.67
CA GLY A 107 17.72 5.16 3.47
C GLY A 107 18.65 6.33 3.77
N ALA A 108 18.17 7.34 4.51
CA ALA A 108 18.99 8.49 4.90
C ALA A 108 20.21 8.09 5.74
N PHE A 109 20.02 7.20 6.72
CA PHE A 109 21.11 6.68 7.56
C PHE A 109 22.11 5.85 6.74
N THR A 110 21.63 5.12 5.73
CA THR A 110 22.49 4.38 4.79
C THR A 110 23.35 5.33 3.97
N LEU A 111 22.81 6.46 3.51
CA LEU A 111 23.57 7.48 2.78
C LEU A 111 24.63 8.16 3.66
N GLN A 112 24.35 8.34 4.95
CA GLN A 112 25.28 8.92 5.93
C GLN A 112 26.37 7.94 6.39
N GLY A 113 26.31 6.66 5.97
CA GLY A 113 27.30 5.66 6.36
C GLY A 113 27.23 5.26 7.83
N HIS A 114 26.06 5.37 8.46
CA HIS A 114 25.89 4.97 9.86
C HIS A 114 26.08 3.46 10.04
N GLU A 115 26.80 3.06 11.10
CA GLU A 115 27.09 1.65 11.41
C GLU A 115 25.83 0.78 11.60
N LYS A 116 24.72 1.39 12.04
CA LYS A 116 23.43 0.69 12.26
C LYS A 116 22.49 0.76 11.05
N ALA A 117 22.92 1.32 9.93
CA ALA A 117 22.07 1.51 8.75
C ALA A 117 21.55 0.18 8.18
N ALA A 118 22.38 -0.86 8.14
CA ALA A 118 21.99 -2.18 7.64
C ALA A 118 20.82 -2.79 8.44
N THR A 119 20.87 -2.69 9.77
CA THR A 119 19.80 -3.18 10.66
C THR A 119 18.51 -2.38 10.49
N LEU A 120 18.61 -1.06 10.38
CA LEU A 120 17.45 -0.19 10.15
C LEU A 120 16.77 -0.48 8.81
N VAL A 121 17.55 -0.73 7.75
CA VAL A 121 17.01 -1.11 6.43
C VAL A 121 16.30 -2.46 6.52
N PHE A 122 16.87 -3.45 7.21
CA PHE A 122 16.23 -4.75 7.38
C PHE A 122 14.89 -4.66 8.13
N ILE A 123 14.86 -3.91 9.24
CA ILE A 123 13.62 -3.68 10.01
C ILE A 123 12.60 -2.92 9.15
N GLY A 124 13.02 -1.90 8.41
CA GLY A 124 12.14 -1.12 7.54
C GLY A 124 11.53 -1.92 6.41
N CYS A 125 12.35 -2.74 5.74
CA CYS A 125 11.90 -3.64 4.69
C CYS A 125 10.93 -4.69 5.25
N GLY A 126 11.26 -5.30 6.40
CA GLY A 126 10.39 -6.29 7.05
C GLY A 126 9.05 -5.71 7.50
N ALA A 127 9.07 -4.52 8.11
CA ALA A 127 7.85 -3.83 8.53
C ALA A 127 6.96 -3.47 7.33
N ASN A 128 7.53 -2.92 6.25
CA ASN A 128 6.75 -2.62 5.05
C ASN A 128 6.18 -3.89 4.38
N ALA A 129 6.96 -4.96 4.30
CA ALA A 129 6.47 -6.21 3.72
C ALA A 129 5.26 -6.76 4.48
N LEU A 130 5.28 -6.72 5.82
CA LEU A 130 4.15 -7.15 6.65
C LEU A 130 2.92 -6.26 6.47
N VAL A 131 3.11 -4.94 6.43
CA VAL A 131 2.01 -4.00 6.24
C VAL A 131 1.42 -4.12 4.84
N ASP A 132 2.24 -4.21 3.80
CA ASP A 132 1.79 -4.39 2.42
C ASP A 132 1.00 -5.70 2.25
N LEU A 133 1.45 -6.79 2.87
CA LEU A 133 0.71 -8.07 2.87
C LEU A 133 -0.63 -7.96 3.61
N GLY A 134 -0.66 -7.30 4.76
CA GLY A 134 -1.90 -7.05 5.50
C GLY A 134 -2.88 -6.20 4.69
N LEU A 135 -2.41 -5.11 4.11
CA LEU A 135 -3.19 -4.20 3.27
C LEU A 135 -3.74 -4.92 2.03
N ALA A 136 -2.91 -5.72 1.36
CA ALA A 136 -3.33 -6.53 0.21
C ALA A 136 -4.42 -7.54 0.61
N SER A 137 -4.25 -8.21 1.75
CA SER A 137 -5.21 -9.20 2.25
C SER A 137 -6.58 -8.57 2.55
N VAL A 138 -6.61 -7.44 3.25
CA VAL A 138 -7.87 -6.73 3.57
C VAL A 138 -8.56 -6.22 2.31
N ASN A 139 -7.81 -5.62 1.38
CA ASN A 139 -8.36 -5.17 0.11
C ASN A 139 -8.92 -6.33 -0.73
N MET A 140 -8.25 -7.48 -0.72
CA MET A 140 -8.72 -8.66 -1.46
C MET A 140 -10.01 -9.23 -0.86
N LEU A 141 -10.11 -9.30 0.48
CA LEU A 141 -11.33 -9.70 1.16
C LEU A 141 -12.50 -8.74 0.87
N GLN A 142 -12.26 -7.43 0.96
CA GLN A 142 -13.27 -6.43 0.63
C GLN A 142 -13.69 -6.53 -0.85
N GLN A 143 -12.75 -6.66 -1.79
CA GLN A 143 -13.07 -6.82 -3.20
C GLN A 143 -13.91 -8.07 -3.47
N MET A 144 -13.58 -9.21 -2.84
CA MET A 144 -14.34 -10.46 -3.00
C MET A 144 -15.78 -10.32 -2.50
N GLU A 145 -16.00 -9.74 -1.31
CA GLU A 145 -17.35 -9.53 -0.77
C GLU A 145 -18.13 -8.49 -1.60
N THR A 146 -17.49 -7.37 -1.96
CA THR A 146 -18.10 -6.37 -2.85
C THR A 146 -18.52 -6.99 -4.17
N GLN A 147 -17.72 -7.86 -4.77
CA GLN A 147 -18.09 -8.55 -6.01
C GLN A 147 -19.30 -9.46 -5.87
N GLN A 148 -19.40 -10.21 -4.76
CA GLN A 148 -20.53 -11.10 -4.51
C GLN A 148 -21.83 -10.31 -4.38
N VAL A 149 -21.80 -9.22 -3.60
CA VAL A 149 -22.92 -8.29 -3.42
C VAL A 149 -23.31 -7.64 -4.76
N THR A 150 -22.32 -7.14 -5.49
CA THR A 150 -22.52 -6.43 -6.76
C THR A 150 -23.13 -7.35 -7.81
N ARG A 151 -22.66 -8.60 -7.95
CA ARG A 151 -23.26 -9.59 -8.85
C ARG A 151 -24.68 -9.99 -8.46
N GLY A 152 -24.96 -10.10 -7.16
CA GLY A 152 -26.30 -10.43 -6.66
C GLY A 152 -27.33 -9.30 -6.91
N LEU A 153 -26.88 -8.05 -6.96
CA LEU A 153 -27.75 -6.88 -7.08
C LEU A 153 -27.84 -6.30 -8.50
N LEU A 154 -26.79 -6.40 -9.34
CA LEU A 154 -26.73 -5.77 -10.67
C LEU A 154 -27.17 -6.65 -11.85
N VAL A 155 -27.73 -7.83 -11.59
CA VAL A 155 -28.42 -8.60 -12.63
C VAL A 155 -29.93 -8.47 -12.40
N PRO A 156 -30.61 -7.46 -12.99
CA PRO A 156 -32.05 -7.39 -12.94
C PRO A 156 -32.63 -8.61 -13.65
N ALA A 157 -33.61 -9.26 -13.03
CA ALA A 157 -34.44 -10.24 -13.71
C ALA A 157 -35.13 -9.55 -14.91
N GLY A 158 -34.62 -9.77 -16.13
CA GLY A 158 -35.15 -9.19 -17.37
C GLY A 158 -34.35 -8.06 -18.01
N ALA A 159 -33.13 -7.74 -17.54
CA ALA A 159 -32.26 -6.77 -18.23
C ALA A 159 -31.78 -7.29 -19.60
N ASP A 160 -31.54 -6.37 -20.54
CA ASP A 160 -30.97 -6.69 -21.86
C ASP A 160 -29.67 -7.51 -21.68
N PRO A 161 -29.58 -8.72 -22.23
CA PRO A 161 -28.43 -9.60 -22.05
C PRO A 161 -27.12 -8.98 -22.55
N ASN A 162 -27.17 -8.00 -23.47
CA ASN A 162 -25.99 -7.29 -23.93
C ASN A 162 -25.51 -6.23 -22.92
N LEU A 163 -26.43 -5.57 -22.22
CA LEU A 163 -26.11 -4.59 -21.18
C LEU A 163 -25.54 -5.30 -19.94
N GLY A 164 -26.13 -6.43 -19.54
CA GLY A 164 -25.62 -7.27 -18.45
C GLY A 164 -24.21 -7.80 -18.73
N ARG A 165 -23.94 -8.28 -19.95
CA ARG A 165 -22.59 -8.70 -20.36
C ARG A 165 -21.60 -7.53 -20.41
N ALA A 166 -21.99 -6.37 -20.90
CA ALA A 166 -21.11 -5.20 -20.98
C ALA A 166 -20.70 -4.71 -19.58
N MET A 167 -21.65 -4.65 -18.63
CA MET A 167 -21.37 -4.31 -17.24
C MET A 167 -20.46 -5.34 -16.56
N GLU A 168 -20.75 -6.64 -16.74
CA GLU A 168 -19.92 -7.70 -16.16
C GLU A 168 -18.49 -7.69 -16.72
N THR A 169 -18.34 -7.48 -18.04
CA THR A 169 -17.04 -7.40 -18.70
C THR A 169 -16.26 -6.17 -18.24
N GLY A 170 -16.92 -5.01 -18.13
CA GLY A 170 -16.28 -3.78 -17.65
C GLY A 170 -15.81 -3.89 -16.20
N MET A 171 -16.64 -4.49 -15.34
CA MET A 171 -16.29 -4.70 -13.93
C MET A 171 -15.15 -5.71 -13.76
N GLN A 172 -15.16 -6.80 -14.53
CA GLN A 172 -14.05 -7.75 -14.54
C GLN A 172 -12.75 -7.14 -15.06
N ALA A 173 -12.80 -6.36 -16.15
CA ALA A 173 -11.62 -5.74 -16.73
C ALA A 173 -10.97 -4.72 -15.78
N GLY A 174 -11.79 -3.86 -15.15
CA GLY A 174 -11.31 -2.88 -14.17
C GLY A 174 -10.68 -3.56 -12.94
N MET A 175 -11.31 -4.61 -12.44
CA MET A 175 -10.76 -5.37 -11.32
C MET A 175 -9.48 -6.12 -11.70
N PHE A 176 -9.42 -6.75 -12.87
CA PHE A 176 -8.24 -7.46 -13.33
C PHE A 176 -7.03 -6.52 -13.44
N LEU A 177 -7.22 -5.35 -14.06
CA LEU A 177 -6.19 -4.32 -14.13
C LEU A 177 -5.76 -3.84 -12.74
N GLY A 178 -6.71 -3.59 -11.84
CA GLY A 178 -6.44 -3.17 -10.47
C GLY A 178 -5.64 -4.23 -9.68
N VAL A 179 -6.05 -5.49 -9.73
CA VAL A 179 -5.36 -6.60 -9.07
C VAL A 179 -3.98 -6.81 -9.65
N CYS A 180 -3.82 -6.84 -10.98
CA CYS A 180 -2.52 -6.98 -11.62
C CYS A 180 -1.56 -5.85 -11.25
N PHE A 181 -2.06 -4.60 -11.16
CA PHE A 181 -1.25 -3.47 -10.73
C PHE A 181 -0.81 -3.62 -9.27
N VAL A 182 -1.73 -3.94 -8.36
CA VAL A 182 -1.43 -4.11 -6.93
C VAL A 182 -0.46 -5.27 -6.70
N VAL A 183 -0.70 -6.42 -7.32
CA VAL A 183 0.17 -7.60 -7.21
C VAL A 183 1.53 -7.33 -7.84
N GLY A 184 1.57 -6.73 -9.03
CA GLY A 184 2.83 -6.36 -9.69
C GLY A 184 3.65 -5.38 -8.86
N TRP A 185 3.01 -4.37 -8.28
CA TRP A 185 3.66 -3.41 -7.38
C TRP A 185 4.20 -4.06 -6.11
N LEU A 186 3.42 -4.95 -5.49
CA LEU A 186 3.85 -5.74 -4.34
C LEU A 186 5.09 -6.59 -4.67
N LEU A 187 5.10 -7.26 -5.82
CA LEU A 187 6.23 -8.08 -6.26
C LEU A 187 7.51 -7.25 -6.47
N VAL A 188 7.39 -6.07 -7.06
CA VAL A 188 8.52 -5.14 -7.23
C VAL A 188 9.09 -4.72 -5.87
N LYS A 189 8.22 -4.35 -4.92
CA LYS A 189 8.65 -4.00 -3.55
C LYS A 189 9.32 -5.18 -2.84
N LEU A 190 8.75 -6.38 -2.92
CA LEU A 190 9.31 -7.58 -2.31
C LEU A 190 10.68 -7.92 -2.90
N ALA A 191 10.85 -7.82 -4.21
CA ALA A 191 12.14 -8.01 -4.88
C ALA A 191 13.17 -6.98 -4.39
N TYR A 192 12.76 -5.71 -4.25
CA TYR A 192 13.60 -4.67 -3.67
C TYR A 192 13.99 -4.96 -2.22
N TYR A 193 13.04 -5.36 -1.36
CA TYR A 193 13.31 -5.70 0.04
C TYR A 193 14.29 -6.86 0.17
N LEU A 194 14.17 -7.87 -0.69
CA LEU A 194 15.11 -8.98 -0.79
C LEU A 194 16.51 -8.50 -1.22
N ALA A 195 16.59 -7.68 -2.27
CA ALA A 195 17.86 -7.13 -2.74
C ALA A 195 18.54 -6.26 -1.68
N ALA A 196 17.78 -5.39 -1.00
CA ALA A 196 18.26 -4.56 0.10
C ALA A 196 18.79 -5.42 1.25
N ALA A 197 18.03 -6.43 1.70
CA ALA A 197 18.46 -7.33 2.76
C ALA A 197 19.75 -8.11 2.41
N LEU A 198 19.87 -8.60 1.17
CA LEU A 198 21.05 -9.33 0.70
C LEU A 198 22.30 -8.45 0.64
N VAL A 199 22.18 -7.23 0.11
CA VAL A 199 23.30 -6.28 0.02
C VAL A 199 23.72 -5.80 1.41
N SER A 200 22.77 -5.53 2.30
CA SER A 200 23.05 -5.15 3.68
C SER A 200 23.76 -6.25 4.47
N ARG A 201 23.39 -7.53 4.30
CA ARG A 201 24.09 -8.66 4.93
C ARG A 201 25.53 -8.83 4.45
N ARG A 202 25.78 -8.62 3.15
CA ARG A 202 27.14 -8.70 2.58
C ARG A 202 28.07 -7.58 3.04
N ALA A 203 27.53 -6.44 3.49
CA ALA A 203 28.32 -5.33 3.99
C ALA A 203 28.75 -5.50 5.48
N THR A 204 28.10 -6.42 6.20
CA THR A 204 28.36 -6.75 7.60
C THR A 204 29.18 -8.03 7.80
N ALA A 205 29.42 -8.79 6.73
CA ALA A 205 30.20 -10.03 6.70
C ALA A 205 31.60 -9.76 6.17
#